data_AF-Q3Y6U6-F1
#
_entry.id   AF-Q3Y6U6-F1
#
_cell.length_a   1.000
_cell.length_b   1.000
_cell.length_c   1.000
_cell.angle_alpha   90.00
_cell.angle_beta   90.00
_cell.angle_gamma   90.00
#
_symmetry.space_group_name_H-M   'P 1'
#
loop_
_entity.id
_entity.type
_entity.pdbx_description
1 polymer ?
#
loop_
_entity_poly.entity_id
_entity_poly.type
_entity_poly.pdbx_seq_one_letter_code
_entity_poly.pdbx_strand_id
1 'polypeptide(L)'
;ACAEAVQPVSLKAADALVKQITLLTTSQGGAMRKVAGYFAEALARRIYRPQPHRGVGCSSQDSAALDNILHVHFYESSPYLKFAQLTANQAILEALRANSFKPAGLDFRP
;
A
#
# COMPACT_ATOMS: atom_id res chain seq x y z
N ALA A 1 33.14 1.55 -7.18
CA ALA A 1 32.76 0.57 -8.22
C ALA A 1 31.30 0.08 -8.09
N CYS A 2 30.35 0.91 -7.65
CA CYS A 2 28.92 0.54 -7.54
C CYS A 2 27.97 1.69 -7.92
N ALA A 3 28.38 2.55 -8.86
CA ALA A 3 27.54 3.64 -9.38
C ALA A 3 27.19 3.48 -10.87
N GLU A 4 27.70 2.43 -11.54
CA GLU A 4 27.49 2.19 -12.97
C GLU A 4 27.10 0.73 -13.20
N ALA A 5 25.83 0.42 -12.97
CA ALA A 5 25.17 -0.72 -13.57
C ALA A 5 23.65 -0.51 -13.55
N VAL A 6 23.20 0.65 -14.03
CA VAL A 6 21.80 0.80 -14.46
C VAL A 6 21.69 0.09 -15.81
N GLN A 7 21.72 -1.25 -15.79
CA GLN A 7 21.46 -2.02 -16.99
C GLN A 7 20.01 -1.80 -17.39
N PRO A 8 19.71 -1.58 -18.69
CA PRO A 8 18.36 -1.76 -19.18
C PRO A 8 17.98 -3.20 -18.87
N VAL A 9 17.04 -3.40 -17.94
CA VAL A 9 16.47 -4.72 -17.66
C VAL A 9 15.99 -5.27 -18.99
N SER A 10 16.71 -6.27 -19.51
CA SER A 10 16.28 -6.94 -20.73
C SER A 10 14.96 -7.62 -20.40
N LEU A 11 13.91 -7.34 -21.18
CA LEU A 11 12.58 -7.92 -20.96
C LEU A 11 12.65 -9.46 -20.91
N LYS A 12 13.62 -10.07 -21.61
CA LYS A 12 13.92 -11.51 -21.57
C LYS A 12 14.45 -11.97 -20.21
N ALA A 13 15.37 -11.23 -19.58
CA ALA A 13 15.84 -11.56 -18.23
C ALA A 13 14.72 -11.37 -17.19
N ALA A 14 13.90 -10.34 -17.35
CA ALA A 14 12.75 -10.10 -16.48
C ALA A 14 11.70 -11.22 -16.58
N ASP A 15 11.41 -11.69 -17.79
CA ASP A 15 10.50 -12.83 -18.02
C ASP A 15 11.06 -14.14 -17.43
N ALA A 16 12.36 -14.41 -17.60
CA ALA A 16 13.00 -15.57 -16.98
C ALA A 16 12.90 -15.54 -15.45
N LEU A 17 13.09 -14.36 -14.84
CA LEU A 17 12.94 -14.17 -13.40
C LEU A 17 11.50 -14.39 -12.93
N VAL A 18 10.49 -13.89 -13.65
CA VAL A 18 9.07 -14.15 -13.32
C VAL A 18 8.79 -15.65 -13.32
N LYS A 19 9.25 -16.38 -14.35
CA LYS A 19 9.08 -17.83 -14.44
C LYS A 19 9.75 -18.55 -13.28
N GLN A 20 10.97 -18.14 -12.90
CA GLN A 20 11.70 -18.72 -11.79
C GLN A 20 11.01 -18.46 -10.44
N ILE A 21 10.57 -17.23 -10.18
CA ILE A 21 9.85 -16.88 -8.94
C ILE A 21 8.54 -17.67 -8.86
N THR A 22 7.83 -17.81 -9.97
CA THR A 22 6.57 -18.59 -10.04
C THR A 22 6.82 -20.05 -9.71
N LEU A 23 7.87 -20.66 -10.28
CA LEU A 23 8.27 -22.04 -9.97
C LEU A 23 8.61 -22.20 -8.48
N LEU A 24 9.44 -21.31 -7.92
CA LEU A 24 9.84 -21.36 -6.51
C LEU A 24 8.65 -21.13 -5.56
N THR A 25 7.64 -20.37 -5.97
CA THR A 25 6.43 -20.14 -5.17
C THR A 25 5.66 -21.45 -4.91
N THR A 26 5.71 -22.41 -5.82
CA THR A 26 5.02 -23.71 -5.65
C THR A 26 5.61 -24.55 -4.50
N SER A 27 6.91 -24.42 -4.24
CA SER A 27 7.60 -25.10 -3.14
C SER A 27 7.54 -24.34 -1.81
N GLN A 28 7.21 -23.05 -1.84
CA GLN A 28 7.00 -22.27 -0.61
C GLN A 28 5.69 -22.65 0.06
N GLY A 29 5.66 -22.67 1.39
CA GLY A 29 4.45 -22.81 2.20
C GLY A 29 4.04 -21.49 2.87
N GLY A 30 2.85 -21.46 3.46
CA GLY A 30 2.42 -20.38 4.35
C GLY A 30 2.42 -18.98 3.72
N ALA A 31 2.82 -17.97 4.49
CA ALA A 31 2.80 -16.57 4.08
C ALA A 31 3.73 -16.27 2.89
N MET A 32 4.89 -16.94 2.82
CA MET A 32 5.88 -16.70 1.77
C MET A 32 5.36 -17.05 0.37
N ARG A 33 4.53 -18.10 0.26
CA ARG A 33 3.85 -18.45 -1.00
C ARG A 33 2.98 -17.31 -1.50
N LYS A 34 2.20 -16.67 -0.62
CA LYS A 34 1.33 -15.56 -0.98
C LYS A 34 2.14 -14.35 -1.43
N VAL A 35 3.18 -14.00 -0.67
CA VAL A 35 4.07 -12.88 -0.99
C VAL A 35 4.73 -13.10 -2.36
N ALA A 36 5.43 -14.21 -2.55
CA ALA A 36 6.13 -14.50 -3.81
C ALA A 36 5.17 -14.53 -5.02
N GLY A 37 3.95 -15.06 -4.85
CA GLY A 37 2.91 -15.05 -5.88
C GLY A 37 2.49 -13.64 -6.30
N TYR A 38 2.16 -12.76 -5.34
CA TYR A 38 1.79 -11.38 -5.66
C TYR A 38 2.93 -10.60 -6.30
N PHE A 39 4.18 -10.82 -5.86
CA PHE A 39 5.35 -10.20 -6.47
C PHE A 39 5.58 -10.67 -7.92
N ALA A 40 5.43 -11.97 -8.19
CA ALA A 40 5.54 -12.51 -9.54
C ALA A 40 4.46 -11.92 -10.47
N GLU A 41 3.22 -11.82 -9.98
CA GLU A 41 2.11 -11.24 -10.73
C GLU A 41 2.33 -9.75 -11.02
N ALA A 42 2.74 -8.97 -10.02
CA ALA A 42 3.04 -7.55 -10.20
C ALA A 42 4.18 -7.32 -11.22
N LEU A 43 5.21 -8.16 -11.17
CA LEU A 43 6.34 -8.11 -12.11
C LEU A 43 5.90 -8.47 -13.53
N ALA A 44 5.08 -9.52 -13.70
CA ALA A 44 4.48 -9.87 -14.98
C ALA A 44 3.64 -8.72 -15.56
N ARG A 45 2.75 -8.12 -14.76
CA ARG A 45 1.95 -6.97 -15.18
C ARG A 45 2.82 -5.80 -15.62
N ARG A 46 3.95 -5.55 -14.95
CA ARG A 46 4.89 -4.49 -15.32
C ARG A 46 5.62 -4.76 -16.65
N ILE A 47 5.99 -6.01 -16.91
CA ILE A 47 6.69 -6.42 -18.15
C ILE A 47 5.74 -6.40 -19.35
N TYR A 48 4.53 -6.95 -19.18
CA TYR A 48 3.56 -7.14 -20.27
C TYR A 48 2.62 -5.94 -20.46
N ARG A 49 2.49 -5.06 -19.46
CA ARG A 49 1.65 -3.86 -19.52
C ARG A 49 2.38 -2.64 -18.91
N PRO A 50 3.41 -2.12 -19.59
CA PRO A 50 4.29 -1.06 -19.06
C PRO A 50 3.57 0.28 -18.82
N GLN A 51 2.38 0.49 -19.39
CA GLN A 51 1.56 1.68 -19.12
C GLN A 51 0.36 1.31 -18.24
N PRO A 52 0.21 1.90 -17.03
CA PRO A 52 -1.04 1.76 -16.32
C PRO A 52 -2.08 2.53 -17.12
N HIS A 53 -3.12 1.84 -17.58
CA HIS A 53 -4.34 2.52 -17.94
C HIS A 53 -4.83 3.24 -16.67
N ARG A 54 -4.51 4.54 -16.60
CA ARG A 54 -4.63 5.43 -15.43
C ARG A 54 -6.10 5.82 -15.21
N GLY A 55 -7.03 4.86 -15.24
CA GLY A 55 -8.45 5.22 -15.22
C GLY A 55 -9.48 4.10 -15.15
N VAL A 56 -9.13 2.83 -15.29
CA VAL A 56 -10.14 1.77 -15.06
C VAL A 56 -9.93 1.25 -13.66
N GLY A 57 -10.49 1.97 -12.69
CA GLY A 57 -11.13 1.27 -11.59
C GLY A 57 -12.12 0.31 -12.25
N CYS A 58 -11.96 -0.99 -12.01
CA CYS A 58 -13.00 -1.96 -12.33
C CYS A 58 -14.18 -1.69 -11.40
N SER A 59 -14.89 -0.58 -11.61
CA SER A 59 -16.05 -0.18 -10.82
C SER A 59 -17.27 -0.93 -11.34
N SER A 60 -17.27 -2.26 -11.17
CA SER A 60 -18.51 -3.03 -11.10
C SER A 60 -19.06 -2.91 -9.68
N GLN A 61 -20.38 -2.95 -9.53
CA GLN A 61 -21.06 -2.91 -8.23
C GLN A 61 -20.57 -4.03 -7.29
N ASP A 62 -20.21 -5.18 -7.88
CA ASP A 62 -19.59 -6.32 -7.19
C ASP A 62 -18.21 -6.00 -6.61
N SER A 63 -17.43 -5.14 -7.29
CA SER A 63 -16.11 -4.70 -6.81
C SER A 63 -16.22 -3.83 -5.57
N ALA A 64 -17.24 -2.95 -5.49
CA ALA A 64 -17.43 -2.09 -4.33
C ALA A 64 -17.87 -2.87 -3.08
N ALA A 65 -18.73 -3.88 -3.25
CA ALA A 65 -19.12 -4.77 -2.16
C ALA A 65 -17.92 -5.59 -1.64
N LEU A 66 -17.10 -6.12 -2.55
CA LEU A 66 -15.87 -6.85 -2.20
C LEU A 66 -14.87 -5.95 -1.46
N ASP A 67 -14.65 -4.73 -1.93
CA ASP A 67 -13.74 -3.76 -1.30
C ASP A 67 -14.19 -3.43 0.13
N ASN A 68 -15.50 -3.24 0.35
CA ASN A 68 -16.04 -3.02 1.69
C ASN A 68 -15.79 -4.22 2.62
N ILE A 69 -16.01 -5.45 2.14
CA ILE A 69 -15.75 -6.67 2.92
C ILE A 69 -14.25 -6.75 3.27
N LEU A 70 -13.36 -6.54 2.30
CA LEU A 70 -11.91 -6.56 2.52
C LEU A 70 -11.49 -5.47 3.52
N HIS A 71 -12.07 -4.27 3.42
CA HIS A 71 -11.81 -3.18 4.35
C HIS A 71 -12.22 -3.56 5.78
N VAL A 72 -13.45 -4.03 5.99
CA VAL A 72 -13.94 -4.44 7.31
C VAL A 72 -13.05 -5.55 7.89
N HIS A 73 -12.76 -6.58 7.09
CA HIS A 73 -11.96 -7.71 7.55
C HIS A 73 -10.51 -7.31 7.88
N PHE A 74 -9.93 -6.37 7.14
CA PHE A 74 -8.60 -5.82 7.43
C PHE A 74 -8.61 -4.97 8.70
N TYR A 75 -9.64 -4.15 8.90
CA TYR A 75 -9.81 -3.35 10.12
C TYR A 75 -9.96 -4.23 11.37
N GLU A 76 -10.64 -5.37 11.26
CA GLU A 76 -10.81 -6.31 12.35
C GLU A 76 -9.56 -7.13 12.64
N SER A 77 -8.92 -7.67 11.60
CA SER A 77 -7.78 -8.58 11.73
C SER A 77 -6.43 -7.90 11.97
N SER A 78 -6.28 -6.61 11.67
CA SER A 78 -5.00 -5.91 11.72
C SER A 78 -5.05 -4.62 12.53
N PRO A 79 -4.02 -4.30 13.35
CA PRO A 79 -4.01 -3.09 14.17
C PRO A 79 -3.71 -1.81 13.38
N TYR A 80 -3.18 -1.91 12.16
CA TYR A 80 -2.63 -0.74 11.45
C TYR A 80 -3.67 0.35 11.18
N LEU A 81 -4.86 -0.05 10.70
CA LEU A 81 -5.90 0.92 10.34
C LEU A 81 -6.54 1.54 11.59
N LYS A 82 -6.79 0.74 12.63
CA LYS A 82 -7.25 1.22 13.94
C LYS A 82 -6.26 2.19 14.58
N PHE A 83 -4.97 1.84 14.56
CA PHE A 83 -3.91 2.69 15.09
C PHE A 83 -3.90 4.06 14.41
N ALA A 84 -3.83 4.07 13.06
CA ALA A 84 -3.84 5.32 12.30
C ALA A 84 -5.10 6.16 12.60
N GLN A 85 -6.27 5.52 12.65
CA GLN A 85 -7.54 6.20 12.93
C GLN A 85 -7.56 6.80 14.34
N LEU A 86 -7.18 6.05 15.38
CA LEU A 86 -7.17 6.52 16.76
C LEU A 86 -6.14 7.63 16.96
N THR A 87 -4.95 7.50 16.38
CA THR A 87 -3.91 8.54 16.43
C THR A 87 -4.37 9.82 15.74
N ALA A 88 -4.97 9.72 14.54
CA ALA A 88 -5.51 10.88 13.84
C ALA A 88 -6.64 11.54 14.64
N ASN A 89 -7.59 10.74 15.12
CA ASN A 89 -8.71 11.24 15.93
C ASN A 89 -8.20 11.95 17.20
N GLN A 90 -7.18 11.41 17.85
CA GLN A 90 -6.59 12.03 19.04
C GLN A 90 -5.94 13.38 18.70
N ALA A 91 -5.14 13.45 17.64
CA ALA A 91 -4.50 14.69 17.20
C ALA A 91 -5.55 15.76 16.82
N ILE A 92 -6.64 15.37 16.15
CA ILE A 92 -7.74 16.27 15.81
C ILE A 92 -8.41 16.79 17.09
N LEU A 93 -8.71 15.92 18.06
CA LEU A 93 -9.33 16.32 19.32
C LEU A 93 -8.43 17.26 20.12
N GLU A 94 -7.12 17.04 20.13
CA GLU A 94 -6.15 17.93 20.79
C GLU A 94 -6.08 19.30 20.11
N ALA A 95 -6.03 19.33 18.77
CA ALA A 95 -6.03 20.58 18.02
C ALA A 95 -7.32 21.40 18.24
N LEU A 96 -8.48 20.74 18.30
CA LEU A 96 -9.75 21.39 18.61
C LEU A 96 -9.76 21.96 20.03
N ARG A 97 -9.23 21.23 21.02
CA ARG A 97 -9.10 21.72 22.41
C ARG A 97 -8.15 22.92 22.49
N ALA A 98 -6.99 22.84 21.85
CA ALA A 98 -6.01 23.93 21.81
C ALA A 98 -6.60 25.20 21.15
N ASN A 99 -7.35 25.04 20.05
CA ASN A 99 -7.99 26.17 19.38
C ASN A 99 -9.21 26.72 20.13
N SER A 100 -9.88 25.91 20.95
CA SER A 100 -10.94 26.38 21.87
C SER A 100 -10.39 27.09 23.11
N PHE A 101 -9.11 26.88 23.45
CA PHE A 101 -8.44 27.53 24.57
C PHE A 101 -7.59 28.70 24.06
N LYS A 102 -8.24 29.81 23.70
CA LYS A 102 -7.60 31.13 23.75
C LYS A 102 -7.71 31.62 25.20
N PRO A 103 -6.66 31.57 26.03
CA PRO A 103 -6.65 32.38 27.24
C PRO A 103 -6.64 33.84 26.79
N ALA A 104 -7.79 34.50 26.91
CA ALA A 104 -7.86 35.95 26.90
C ALA A 104 -7.05 36.41 28.11
N GLY A 105 -5.85 36.96 27.91
CA GLY A 105 -5.08 37.57 29.00
C GLY A 105 -3.57 37.37 29.00
N LEU A 106 -2.91 37.30 27.84
CA LEU A 106 -1.51 37.74 27.76
C LEU A 106 -1.49 39.10 27.07
N ASP A 107 -1.62 40.11 27.92
CA ASP A 107 -1.30 41.50 27.63
C ASP A 107 0.19 41.57 27.31
N PHE A 108 0.50 41.71 26.02
CA PHE A 108 1.84 41.95 25.53
C PHE A 108 1.87 43.37 24.98
N ARG A 109 2.41 44.30 25.75
CA ARG A 109 2.98 45.55 25.26
C ARG A 109 4.09 46.06 26.20
N PRO A 110 5.04 46.84 25.65
CA PRO A 110 6.48 46.61 25.73
C PRO A 110 7.16 47.11 26.99
#